data_AF-A0A6A6UDC0-F1
#
_entry.id   AF-A0A6A6UDC0-F1
#
_cell.length_a   1.000
_cell.length_b   1.000
_cell.length_c   1.000
_cell.angle_alpha   90.00
_cell.angle_beta   90.00
_cell.angle_gamma   90.00
#
_symmetry.space_group_name_H-M   'P 1'
#
loop_
_entity.id
_entity.type
_entity.pdbx_description
1 polymer ?
#
loop_
_entity_poly.entity_id
_entity_poly.type
_entity_poly.pdbx_seq_one_letter_code
_entity_poly.pdbx_strand_id
1 'polypeptide(L)'
;MAVSRKRSSSSLDENEPPKPAVKKARAAPKSKKAAKDIGTCSYTKKDIGDRVKASLALEKYHIPRTHFKMDMDLKFFRNFFIDNDSLTKPLQPTPEDFDEITPVVMIEMGNKSAGEILGVSKVKGGNRMATTHLAAMCVVFRPKQGKCDIWTTV
;
A
#
# COMPACT_ATOMS: atom_id res chain seq x y z
N MET A 1 14.85 23.60 -69.86
CA MET A 1 15.90 24.42 -69.21
C MET A 1 16.20 23.81 -67.86
N ALA A 2 17.41 23.30 -67.69
CA ALA A 2 17.92 22.73 -66.45
C ALA A 2 18.82 23.77 -65.76
N VAL A 3 18.78 23.83 -64.42
CA VAL A 3 19.93 24.29 -63.63
C VAL A 3 20.18 23.29 -62.51
N SER A 4 21.40 22.76 -62.57
CA SER A 4 22.03 21.74 -61.75
C SER A 4 22.21 22.12 -60.28
N ARG A 5 21.91 21.13 -59.42
CA ARG A 5 22.78 20.46 -58.45
C ARG A 5 23.83 21.32 -57.70
N LYS A 6 23.81 21.24 -56.36
CA LYS A 6 25.03 20.94 -55.62
C LYS A 6 24.76 20.13 -54.35
N ARG A 7 25.39 18.94 -54.32
CA ARG A 7 25.48 17.99 -53.21
C ARG A 7 26.23 18.64 -52.05
N SER A 8 25.77 18.44 -50.82
CA SER A 8 26.66 18.51 -49.65
C SER A 8 27.18 17.11 -49.37
N SER A 9 28.50 16.98 -49.52
CA SER A 9 29.31 15.79 -49.38
C SER A 9 29.40 15.29 -47.94
N SER A 10 29.45 13.96 -47.84
CA SER A 10 29.91 13.16 -46.73
C SER A 10 31.32 13.52 -46.25
N SER A 11 31.53 13.43 -44.93
CA SER A 11 32.79 12.93 -44.34
C SER A 11 32.42 12.02 -43.16
N LEU A 12 32.84 10.76 -43.25
CA LEU A 12 32.80 9.75 -42.20
C LEU A 12 34.05 9.85 -41.32
N ASP A 13 33.92 9.38 -40.07
CA ASP A 13 34.96 9.01 -39.09
C ASP A 13 35.73 10.18 -38.43
N GLU A 14 35.96 10.26 -37.10
CA GLU A 14 36.18 9.23 -36.08
C GLU A 14 35.69 9.66 -34.66
N ASN A 15 35.33 8.65 -33.86
CA ASN A 15 35.44 8.54 -32.38
C ASN A 15 35.56 9.81 -31.51
N GLU A 16 34.47 10.21 -30.85
CA GLU A 16 34.54 10.83 -29.50
C GLU A 16 33.70 10.02 -28.50
N PRO A 17 34.23 9.67 -27.31
CA PRO A 17 33.51 8.87 -26.33
C PRO A 17 32.33 9.64 -25.71
N PRO A 18 31.20 8.98 -25.40
CA PRO A 18 30.05 9.63 -24.78
C PRO A 18 30.42 10.14 -23.39
N LYS A 19 30.23 11.45 -23.18
CA LYS A 19 30.32 12.11 -21.86
C LYS A 19 29.53 11.31 -20.81
N PRO A 20 30.13 10.91 -19.67
CA PRO A 20 29.40 10.16 -18.67
C PRO A 20 28.31 11.04 -18.05
N ALA A 21 27.07 10.63 -18.19
CA ALA A 21 25.93 11.21 -17.49
C ALA A 21 26.23 11.18 -15.98
N VAL A 22 26.35 12.36 -15.38
CA VAL A 22 26.56 12.53 -13.94
C VAL A 22 25.36 11.90 -13.22
N LYS A 23 25.57 10.71 -12.65
CA LYS A 23 24.60 10.04 -11.79
C LYS A 23 24.31 10.98 -10.62
N LYS A 24 23.09 11.54 -10.57
CA LYS A 24 22.60 12.24 -9.38
C LYS A 24 22.72 11.28 -8.20
N ALA A 25 23.56 11.65 -7.24
CA ALA A 25 23.78 10.88 -6.03
C ALA A 25 22.43 10.63 -5.35
N ARG A 26 22.17 9.36 -5.04
CA ARG A 26 21.00 8.92 -4.29
C ARG A 26 21.07 9.58 -2.92
N ALA A 27 20.11 10.47 -2.63
CA ALA A 27 20.00 11.11 -1.33
C ALA A 27 20.02 10.04 -0.23
N ALA A 28 20.84 10.27 0.78
CA ALA A 28 21.00 9.37 1.93
C ALA A 28 19.62 9.03 2.53
N PRO A 29 19.39 7.77 2.96
CA PRO A 29 18.15 7.41 3.62
C PRO A 29 18.02 8.25 4.89
N LYS A 30 16.99 9.10 4.95
CA LYS A 30 16.63 9.83 6.17
C LYS A 30 16.51 8.81 7.30
N SER A 31 17.27 9.02 8.37
CA SER A 31 17.20 8.22 9.58
C SER A 31 15.74 8.09 10.01
N LYS A 32 15.27 6.85 10.13
CA LYS A 32 13.93 6.56 10.62
C LYS A 32 13.87 7.12 12.04
N LYS A 33 13.04 8.15 12.26
CA LYS A 33 12.66 8.58 13.61
C LYS A 33 12.24 7.33 14.38
N ALA A 34 12.78 7.15 15.58
CA ALA A 34 12.44 6.05 16.47
C ALA A 34 10.91 5.96 16.52
N ALA A 35 10.38 4.85 16.01
CA ALA A 35 8.96 4.58 16.09
C ALA A 35 8.63 4.56 17.59
N LYS A 36 7.69 5.41 18.00
CA LYS A 36 7.07 5.26 19.32
C LYS A 36 6.64 3.79 19.40
N ASP A 37 6.97 3.10 20.49
CA ASP A 37 6.54 1.72 20.70
C ASP A 37 5.01 1.73 20.84
N ILE A 38 4.33 1.58 19.71
CA ILE A 38 2.88 1.70 19.56
C ILE A 38 2.17 0.38 19.97
N GLY A 39 2.94 -0.63 20.36
CA GLY A 39 2.48 -1.98 20.70
C GLY A 39 3.00 -3.01 19.70
N THR A 40 2.65 -4.28 19.90
CA THR A 40 3.12 -5.36 19.03
C THR A 40 2.09 -5.74 17.98
N CYS A 41 2.58 -6.06 16.78
CA CYS A 41 1.80 -6.61 15.67
C CYS A 41 2.70 -7.56 14.89
N SER A 42 2.14 -8.69 14.46
CA SER A 42 2.82 -9.69 13.63
C SER A 42 3.17 -9.19 12.23
N TYR A 43 2.48 -8.15 11.73
CA TYR A 43 2.72 -7.55 10.42
C TYR A 43 3.05 -6.07 10.52
N THR A 44 3.92 -5.60 9.62
CA THR A 44 4.10 -4.16 9.44
C THR A 44 2.91 -3.56 8.68
N LYS A 45 2.70 -2.25 8.80
CA LYS A 45 1.71 -1.50 8.01
C LYS A 45 1.80 -1.82 6.51
N LYS A 46 3.03 -1.97 6.00
CA LYS A 46 3.28 -2.29 4.60
C LYS A 46 2.79 -3.70 4.26
N ASP A 47 3.10 -4.69 5.10
CA ASP A 47 2.69 -6.08 4.86
C ASP A 47 1.16 -6.24 4.88
N ILE A 48 0.47 -5.49 5.75
CA ILE A 48 -1.00 -5.43 5.77
C ILE A 48 -1.51 -4.86 4.44
N GLY A 49 -0.94 -3.74 3.98
CA GLY A 49 -1.30 -3.13 2.70
C GLY A 49 -1.03 -4.05 1.50
N ASP A 50 0.11 -4.74 1.49
CA ASP A 50 0.47 -5.70 0.43
C ASP A 50 -0.47 -6.92 0.41
N ARG A 51 -0.94 -7.38 1.57
CA ARG A 51 -1.96 -8.46 1.66
C ARG A 51 -3.33 -8.02 1.18
N VAL A 52 -3.78 -6.83 1.58
CA VAL A 52 -5.03 -6.26 1.07
C VAL A 52 -4.94 -6.07 -0.45
N LYS A 53 -3.79 -5.60 -0.95
CA LYS A 53 -3.55 -5.50 -2.39
C LYS A 53 -3.57 -6.86 -3.10
N ALA A 54 -2.98 -7.89 -2.50
CA ALA A 54 -3.03 -9.25 -3.04
C ALA A 54 -4.47 -9.78 -3.11
N SER A 55 -5.34 -9.41 -2.17
CA SER A 55 -6.77 -9.75 -2.21
C SER A 55 -7.53 -9.09 -3.36
N LEU A 56 -6.99 -8.01 -3.94
CA LEU A 56 -7.56 -7.28 -5.08
C LEU A 56 -6.97 -7.73 -6.42
N ALA A 57 -6.00 -8.66 -6.43
CA ALA A 57 -5.29 -9.09 -7.63
C ALA A 57 -6.23 -9.77 -8.63
N LEU A 58 -6.25 -9.24 -9.86
CA LEU A 58 -7.06 -9.78 -10.96
C LEU A 58 -6.24 -10.79 -11.77
N GLU A 59 -6.49 -12.07 -11.51
CA GLU A 59 -5.89 -13.20 -12.23
C GLU A 59 -6.98 -14.06 -12.87
N LYS A 60 -6.75 -14.49 -14.12
CA LYS A 60 -7.77 -15.09 -15.01
C LYS A 60 -8.47 -16.33 -14.44
N TYR A 61 -7.85 -17.03 -13.49
CA TYR A 61 -8.36 -18.27 -12.88
C TYR A 61 -8.14 -18.34 -11.37
N HIS A 62 -7.87 -17.21 -10.72
CA HIS A 62 -7.61 -17.18 -9.28
C HIS A 62 -8.79 -16.52 -8.56
N ILE A 63 -9.27 -17.17 -7.50
CA ILE A 63 -10.15 -16.53 -6.53
C ILE A 63 -9.23 -15.95 -5.46
N PRO A 64 -9.06 -14.62 -5.40
CA PRO A 64 -8.15 -14.02 -4.44
C PRO A 64 -8.66 -14.26 -3.03
N ARG A 65 -7.71 -14.46 -2.11
CA ARG A 65 -8.04 -14.65 -0.70
C ARG A 65 -8.45 -13.32 -0.09
N THR A 66 -9.74 -13.19 0.23
CA THR A 66 -10.37 -12.01 0.82
C THR A 66 -10.30 -11.96 2.35
N HIS A 67 -9.59 -12.91 2.97
CA HIS A 67 -9.49 -13.00 4.41
C HIS A 67 -8.12 -13.47 4.88
N PHE A 68 -7.54 -12.74 5.84
CA PHE A 68 -6.29 -13.10 6.49
C PHE A 68 -6.30 -12.76 7.98
N LYS A 69 -5.51 -13.51 8.73
CA LYS A 69 -5.39 -13.40 10.19
C LYS A 69 -4.04 -12.84 10.56
N MET A 70 -3.99 -12.13 11.68
CA MET A 70 -2.78 -11.59 12.27
C MET A 70 -2.89 -11.51 13.78
N ASP A 71 -1.75 -11.53 14.45
CA ASP A 71 -1.66 -11.24 15.88
C ASP A 71 -1.36 -9.75 16.08
N MET A 72 -2.06 -9.11 17.00
CA MET A 72 -2.04 -7.66 17.25
C MET A 72 -2.44 -7.35 18.69
N ASP A 73 -1.76 -6.40 19.32
CA ASP A 73 -2.12 -5.88 20.65
C ASP A 73 -3.21 -4.82 20.58
N LEU A 74 -3.95 -4.66 21.69
CA LEU A 74 -4.99 -3.63 21.81
C LEU A 74 -4.44 -2.21 21.61
N LYS A 75 -3.25 -1.91 22.14
CA LYS A 75 -2.59 -0.61 21.98
C LYS A 75 -2.29 -0.31 20.51
N PHE A 76 -1.77 -1.31 19.79
CA PHE A 76 -1.49 -1.17 18.37
C PHE A 76 -2.80 -0.99 17.58
N PHE A 77 -3.82 -1.79 17.90
CA PHE A 77 -5.13 -1.70 17.25
C PHE A 77 -5.74 -0.30 17.38
N ARG A 78 -5.79 0.26 18.60
CA ARG A 78 -6.32 1.62 18.85
C ARG A 78 -5.54 2.66 18.05
N ASN A 79 -4.21 2.65 18.15
CA ASN A 79 -3.39 3.64 17.45
C ASN A 79 -3.45 3.50 15.92
N PHE A 80 -3.62 2.28 15.39
CA PHE A 80 -3.60 2.03 13.96
C PHE A 80 -4.95 2.34 13.28
N PHE A 81 -6.07 1.99 13.92
CA PHE A 81 -7.40 2.11 13.33
C PHE A 81 -8.25 3.25 13.88
N ILE A 82 -8.01 3.70 15.12
CA ILE A 82 -8.84 4.72 15.79
C ILE A 82 -8.09 6.05 15.83
N ASP A 83 -6.93 6.09 16.48
CA ASP A 83 -6.16 7.32 16.71
C ASP A 83 -5.21 7.67 15.55
N ASN A 84 -5.58 7.29 14.32
CA ASN A 84 -4.72 7.46 13.17
C ASN A 84 -4.90 8.85 12.54
N ASP A 85 -3.88 9.69 12.65
CA ASP A 85 -3.83 11.05 12.07
C ASP A 85 -4.06 11.11 10.54
N SER A 86 -3.95 9.97 9.84
CA SER A 86 -4.17 9.89 8.39
C SER A 86 -5.65 9.85 8.01
N LEU A 87 -6.53 9.56 8.96
CA LEU A 87 -7.97 9.44 8.72
C LEU A 87 -8.64 10.83 8.69
N THR A 88 -9.35 11.13 7.61
CA THR A 88 -10.14 12.36 7.51
C THR A 88 -11.40 12.29 8.40
N LYS A 89 -11.92 11.08 8.60
CA LYS A 89 -13.07 10.81 9.47
C LYS A 89 -12.73 9.70 10.46
N PRO A 90 -13.01 9.88 11.75
CA PRO A 90 -12.78 8.82 12.73
C PRO A 90 -13.65 7.61 12.41
N LEU A 91 -13.07 6.43 12.53
CA LEU A 91 -13.79 5.17 12.41
C LEU A 91 -14.53 4.89 13.71
N GLN A 92 -15.75 4.36 13.60
CA GLN A 92 -16.55 3.98 14.75
C GLN A 92 -16.38 2.48 15.02
N PRO A 93 -15.64 2.09 16.08
CA PRO A 93 -15.58 0.71 16.49
C PRO A 93 -16.92 0.27 17.09
N THR A 94 -17.22 -1.02 16.96
CA THR A 94 -18.37 -1.66 17.60
C THR A 94 -17.86 -2.81 18.48
N PRO A 95 -17.99 -2.74 19.81
CA PRO A 95 -18.57 -1.64 20.60
C PRO A 95 -17.67 -0.38 20.63
N GLU A 96 -18.26 0.77 20.94
CA GLU A 96 -17.58 2.08 20.96
C GLU A 96 -16.48 2.13 22.02
N ASP A 97 -16.83 1.76 23.25
CA ASP A 97 -15.89 1.53 24.34
C ASP A 97 -15.53 0.05 24.42
N PHE A 98 -14.23 -0.25 24.39
CA PHE A 98 -13.75 -1.63 24.49
C PHE A 98 -12.41 -1.69 25.20
N ASP A 99 -12.20 -2.70 26.02
CA ASP A 99 -10.94 -2.95 26.72
C ASP A 99 -10.42 -4.38 26.44
N GLU A 100 -9.38 -4.79 27.15
CA GLU A 100 -8.76 -6.12 27.01
C GLU A 100 -9.74 -7.27 27.33
N ILE A 101 -10.82 -6.98 28.07
CA ILE A 101 -11.84 -7.94 28.47
C ILE A 101 -12.94 -8.09 27.40
N THR A 102 -13.07 -7.12 26.50
CA THR A 102 -14.09 -7.13 25.45
C THR A 102 -13.89 -8.34 24.53
N PRO A 103 -14.93 -9.15 24.27
CA PRO A 103 -14.76 -10.40 23.54
C PRO A 103 -14.38 -10.19 22.07
N VAL A 104 -15.03 -9.23 21.41
CA VAL A 104 -14.84 -8.91 20.00
C VAL A 104 -15.05 -7.42 19.78
N VAL A 105 -14.21 -6.82 18.94
CA VAL A 105 -14.31 -5.44 18.48
C VAL A 105 -14.29 -5.47 16.96
N MET A 106 -15.23 -4.78 16.34
CA MET A 106 -15.38 -4.73 14.88
C MET A 106 -15.21 -3.31 14.39
N ILE A 107 -14.51 -3.15 13.26
CA ILE A 107 -14.41 -1.90 12.54
C ILE A 107 -14.75 -2.17 11.08
N GLU A 108 -15.76 -1.47 10.58
CA GLU A 108 -16.11 -1.47 9.17
C GLU A 108 -15.57 -0.20 8.51
N MET A 109 -14.97 -0.37 7.34
CA MET A 109 -14.43 0.75 6.59
C MET A 109 -14.66 0.55 5.09
N GLY A 110 -14.99 1.66 4.41
CA GLY A 110 -15.11 1.67 2.96
C GLY A 110 -13.78 1.95 2.27
N ASN A 111 -13.81 1.99 0.93
CA ASN A 111 -12.69 2.32 0.05
C ASN A 111 -11.82 3.50 0.55
N LYS A 112 -12.45 4.65 0.83
CA LYS A 112 -11.73 5.89 1.16
C LYS A 112 -10.93 5.77 2.45
N SER A 113 -11.57 5.34 3.53
CA SER A 113 -10.96 5.11 4.84
C SER A 113 -9.86 4.04 4.80
N ALA A 114 -10.08 2.94 4.06
CA ALA A 114 -9.06 1.92 3.89
C ALA A 114 -7.84 2.45 3.12
N GLY A 115 -8.07 3.26 2.08
CA GLY A 115 -7.01 3.93 1.32
C GLY A 115 -6.24 4.98 2.11
N GLU A 116 -6.89 5.69 3.03
CA GLU A 116 -6.25 6.64 3.96
C GLU A 116 -5.33 5.92 4.96
N ILE A 117 -5.79 4.79 5.52
CA ILE A 117 -4.99 4.01 6.49
C ILE A 117 -3.85 3.29 5.80
N LEU A 118 -4.14 2.47 4.77
CA LEU A 118 -3.18 1.53 4.18
C LEU A 118 -2.41 2.10 2.99
N GLY A 119 -2.88 3.24 2.46
CA GLY A 119 -2.40 3.81 1.21
C GLY A 119 -3.13 3.23 -0.01
N VAL A 120 -3.22 4.03 -1.06
CA VAL A 120 -3.77 3.62 -2.36
C VAL A 120 -2.64 3.11 -3.24
N SER A 121 -2.78 1.90 -3.78
CA SER A 121 -1.82 1.35 -4.74
C SER A 121 -2.52 0.71 -5.94
N LYS A 122 -1.89 0.80 -7.11
CA LYS A 122 -2.40 0.16 -8.33
C LYS A 122 -2.15 -1.33 -8.28
N VAL A 123 -3.16 -2.11 -8.65
CA VAL A 123 -3.08 -3.57 -8.76
C VAL A 123 -2.65 -3.92 -10.19
N LYS A 124 -1.73 -4.88 -10.33
CA LYS A 124 -1.22 -5.34 -11.62
C LYS A 124 -1.94 -6.63 -12.00
N GLY A 125 -2.63 -6.65 -13.14
CA GLY A 125 -3.28 -7.82 -13.71
C GLY A 125 -2.78 -8.07 -15.13
N GLY A 126 -1.79 -8.95 -15.30
CA GLY A 126 -1.15 -9.19 -16.59
C GLY A 126 -0.52 -7.91 -17.18
N ASN A 127 -0.81 -7.62 -18.45
CA ASN A 127 -0.34 -6.41 -19.16
C ASN A 127 -1.20 -5.16 -18.91
N ARG A 128 -2.27 -5.24 -18.12
CA ARG A 128 -3.15 -4.10 -17.83
C ARG A 128 -2.99 -3.66 -16.37
N MET A 129 -2.78 -2.37 -16.19
CA MET A 129 -2.83 -1.71 -14.88
C MET A 129 -4.24 -1.13 -14.74
N ALA A 130 -5.07 -1.76 -13.91
CA ALA A 130 -6.41 -1.25 -13.60
C ALA A 130 -6.41 -0.69 -12.18
N THR A 131 -6.99 0.50 -12.00
CA THR A 131 -7.30 1.00 -10.66
C THR A 131 -8.50 0.21 -10.16
N THR A 132 -8.25 -0.72 -9.24
CA THR A 132 -9.30 -1.49 -8.57
C THR A 132 -9.48 -0.89 -7.19
N HIS A 133 -10.74 -0.69 -6.82
CA HIS A 133 -11.11 -0.11 -5.54
C HIS A 133 -11.58 -1.21 -4.62
N LEU A 134 -11.19 -1.13 -3.34
CA LEU A 134 -11.75 -1.98 -2.31
C LEU A 134 -13.18 -1.50 -2.01
N ALA A 135 -14.17 -2.38 -2.08
CA ALA A 135 -15.56 -2.03 -1.79
C ALA A 135 -15.75 -1.80 -0.28
N ALA A 136 -15.41 -2.80 0.53
CA ALA A 136 -15.50 -2.75 1.98
C ALA A 136 -14.39 -3.59 2.63
N MET A 137 -14.02 -3.23 3.85
CA MET A 137 -13.11 -3.97 4.69
C MET A 137 -13.66 -4.01 6.11
N CYS A 138 -13.70 -5.20 6.69
CA CYS A 138 -14.12 -5.44 8.05
C CYS A 138 -12.93 -5.99 8.84
N VAL A 139 -12.62 -5.35 9.95
CA VAL A 139 -11.55 -5.74 10.87
C VAL A 139 -12.21 -6.26 12.13
N VAL A 140 -11.95 -7.53 12.45
CA VAL A 140 -12.50 -8.21 13.62
C VAL A 140 -11.35 -8.50 14.58
N PHE A 141 -11.29 -7.74 15.66
CA PHE A 141 -10.28 -7.87 16.70
C PHE A 141 -10.84 -8.60 17.92
N ARG A 142 -10.06 -9.52 18.47
CA ARG A 142 -10.37 -10.27 19.70
C ARG A 142 -9.30 -9.93 20.75
N PRO A 143 -9.52 -8.88 21.57
CA PRO A 143 -8.53 -8.38 22.54
C PRO A 143 -7.94 -9.46 23.44
N LYS A 144 -8.80 -10.30 24.04
CA LYS A 144 -8.39 -11.41 24.93
C LYS A 144 -7.40 -12.39 24.30
N GLN A 145 -7.42 -12.53 22.98
CA GLN A 145 -6.58 -13.48 22.26
C GLN A 145 -5.40 -12.80 21.56
N GLY A 146 -5.36 -11.46 21.51
CA GLY A 146 -4.41 -10.72 20.69
C GLY A 146 -4.52 -11.05 19.20
N LYS A 147 -5.72 -11.40 18.72
CA LYS A 147 -5.95 -11.84 17.33
C LYS A 147 -6.83 -10.88 16.56
N CYS A 148 -6.47 -10.66 15.30
CA CYS A 148 -7.19 -9.80 14.38
C CYS A 148 -7.40 -10.53 13.05
N ASP A 149 -8.66 -10.58 12.61
CA ASP A 149 -9.06 -11.12 11.31
C ASP A 149 -9.49 -9.94 10.42
N ILE A 150 -8.92 -9.82 9.22
CA ILE A 150 -9.33 -8.82 8.24
C ILE A 150 -10.06 -9.51 7.09
N TRP A 151 -11.24 -9.00 6.77
CA TRP A 151 -12.08 -9.40 5.66
C TRP A 151 -12.14 -8.25 4.66
N THR A 152 -11.91 -8.53 3.39
CA THR A 152 -11.97 -7.55 2.30
C THR A 152 -12.98 -7.97 1.26
N THR A 153 -13.65 -7.01 0.65
CA THR A 153 -14.50 -7.23 -0.52
C THR A 153 -14.06 -6.28 -1.63
N VAL A 154 -14.05 -6.81 -2.85
CA VAL A 154 -13.59 -6.13 -4.06
C VAL A 154 -14.77 -5.74 -4.91
#